data_AF-A0A6L7F2R7-F1
#
_entry.id   AF-A0A6L7F2R7-F1
#
_cell.length_a   1.000
_cell.length_b   1.000
_cell.length_c   1.000
_cell.angle_alpha   90.00
_cell.angle_beta   90.00
_cell.angle_gamma   90.00
#
_symmetry.space_group_name_H-M   'P 1'
#
loop_
_entity.id
_entity.type
_entity.pdbx_description
1 polymer ?
#
loop_
_entity_poly.entity_id
_entity_poly.type
_entity_poly.pdbx_seq_one_letter_code
_entity_poly.pdbx_strand_id
1 'polypeptide(L)'
;MIAPQAVLSQLSTLVLSAADQAPQPEDVKAGWMAFVIFIALIVAVGLLGWSLSRHLRKAQDNRDEGLFGDEPAEQEQTPTSAAGPAA
;
A
#
# COMPACT_ATOMS: atom_id res chain seq x y z
N MET A 1 -47.36 -23.55 24.05
CA MET A 1 -46.53 -22.32 24.01
C MET A 1 -45.30 -22.64 23.17
N ILE A 2 -45.12 -21.99 22.02
CA ILE A 2 -43.98 -22.22 21.13
C ILE A 2 -42.77 -21.49 21.74
N ALA A 3 -41.66 -22.21 21.96
CA ALA A 3 -40.46 -21.63 22.54
C ALA A 3 -39.82 -20.61 21.57
N PRO A 4 -39.39 -19.44 22.03
CA PRO A 4 -38.84 -18.39 21.17
C PRO A 4 -37.59 -18.84 20.40
N GLN A 5 -36.83 -19.80 20.96
CA GLN A 5 -35.66 -20.40 20.32
C GLN A 5 -36.00 -21.21 19.06
N ALA A 6 -37.20 -21.79 18.97
CA ALA A 6 -37.62 -22.55 17.80
C ALA A 6 -37.90 -21.63 16.60
N VAL A 7 -38.40 -20.42 16.86
CA VAL A 7 -38.67 -19.41 15.83
C VAL A 7 -37.36 -18.91 15.22
N LEU A 8 -36.34 -18.63 16.05
CA LEU A 8 -35.00 -18.22 15.60
C LEU A 8 -34.35 -19.27 14.68
N SER A 9 -34.47 -20.55 15.01
CA SER A 9 -33.95 -21.64 14.17
C SER A 9 -34.69 -21.75 12.85
N GLN A 10 -36.03 -21.63 12.85
CA GLN A 10 -36.80 -21.67 11.59
C GLN A 10 -36.53 -20.46 10.71
N LEU A 11 -36.37 -19.27 11.29
CA LEU A 11 -35.96 -18.07 10.56
C LEU A 11 -34.56 -18.24 9.98
N SER A 12 -33.62 -18.81 10.74
CA SER A 12 -32.27 -19.09 10.25
C SER A 12 -32.28 -20.06 9.06
N THR A 13 -33.06 -21.15 9.15
CA THR A 13 -33.19 -22.12 8.04
C THR A 13 -33.83 -21.49 6.80
N LEU A 14 -34.84 -20.64 6.99
CA LEU A 14 -35.51 -19.94 5.90
C LEU A 14 -34.58 -18.92 5.21
N VAL A 15 -33.82 -18.16 5.99
CA VAL A 15 -32.83 -17.20 5.49
C VAL A 15 -31.70 -17.92 4.75
N LEU A 16 -31.21 -19.03 5.30
CA LEU A 16 -30.16 -19.83 4.64
C LEU A 16 -30.66 -20.41 3.32
N SER A 17 -31.89 -20.94 3.28
CA SER A 17 -32.50 -21.45 2.05
C SER A 17 -32.76 -20.35 1.01
N ALA A 18 -33.04 -19.11 1.43
CA ALA A 18 -33.18 -17.98 0.52
C ALA A 18 -31.82 -17.46 0.01
N ALA A 19 -30.76 -17.60 0.82
CA ALA A 19 -29.39 -17.21 0.46
C ALA A 19 -28.67 -18.26 -0.41
N ASP A 20 -29.08 -19.54 -0.35
CA ASP A 20 -28.52 -20.64 -1.15
C ASP A 20 -29.01 -20.67 -2.61
N GLN A 21 -29.81 -19.67 -3.00
CA GLN A 21 -30.13 -19.45 -4.41
C GLN A 21 -28.87 -18.90 -5.09
N ALA A 22 -27.99 -19.82 -5.51
CA ALA A 22 -26.75 -19.53 -6.21
C ALA A 22 -27.05 -18.53 -7.34
N PRO A 23 -26.32 -17.40 -7.41
CA PRO A 23 -26.52 -16.43 -8.48
C PRO A 23 -26.43 -17.14 -9.83
N GLN A 24 -27.41 -16.90 -10.69
CA GLN A 24 -27.37 -17.45 -12.05
C GLN A 24 -26.06 -16.98 -12.72
N PRO A 25 -25.41 -17.79 -13.57
CA PRO A 25 -24.10 -17.47 -14.14
C PRO A 25 -24.08 -16.16 -14.93
N GLU A 26 -25.24 -15.68 -15.35
CA GLU A 26 -25.47 -14.41 -16.04
C GLU A 26 -25.55 -13.18 -15.11
N ASP A 27 -25.66 -13.37 -13.79
CA ASP A 27 -25.68 -12.31 -12.77
C ASP A 27 -24.26 -11.91 -12.32
N VAL A 28 -23.26 -12.70 -12.69
CA VAL A 28 -21.83 -12.39 -12.55
C VAL A 28 -21.36 -11.53 -13.73
N LYS A 29 -22.13 -10.49 -14.08
CA LYS A 29 -21.65 -9.46 -15.00
C LYS A 29 -20.57 -8.69 -14.26
N ALA A 30 -19.31 -8.90 -14.66
CA ALA A 30 -18.13 -8.18 -14.17
C ALA A 30 -18.43 -6.68 -14.13
N GLY A 31 -18.85 -6.21 -12.96
CA GLY A 31 -19.41 -4.88 -12.83
C GLY A 31 -18.33 -3.88 -13.14
N TRP A 32 -18.65 -2.87 -13.96
CA TRP A 32 -17.78 -1.71 -14.18
C TRP A 32 -17.31 -1.10 -12.85
N MET A 33 -18.09 -1.24 -11.78
CA MET A 33 -17.69 -0.87 -10.42
C MET A 33 -16.45 -1.61 -9.91
N ALA A 34 -16.30 -2.91 -10.17
CA ALA A 34 -15.09 -3.65 -9.78
C ALA A 34 -13.84 -3.09 -10.47
N PHE A 35 -13.98 -2.69 -11.74
CA PHE A 35 -12.92 -2.00 -12.47
C PHE A 35 -12.58 -0.64 -11.84
N VAL A 36 -13.60 0.15 -11.48
CA VAL A 36 -13.38 1.45 -10.78
C VAL A 36 -12.66 1.25 -9.44
N ILE A 37 -13.08 0.27 -8.64
CA ILE A 37 -12.45 -0.05 -7.35
C ILE A 37 -10.99 -0.47 -7.56
N PHE A 38 -10.71 -1.26 -8.60
CA PHE A 38 -9.35 -1.69 -8.92
C PHE A 38 -8.44 -0.50 -9.28
N ILE A 39 -8.92 0.43 -10.12
CA ILE A 39 -8.17 1.65 -10.44
C ILE A 39 -7.99 2.53 -9.19
N ALA A 40 -9.03 2.67 -8.37
CA ALA A 40 -8.93 3.42 -7.12
C ALA A 40 -7.87 2.84 -6.18
N LEU A 41 -7.75 1.51 -6.09
CA LEU A 41 -6.70 0.84 -5.32
C LEU A 41 -5.31 1.13 -5.88
N ILE A 42 -5.13 1.09 -7.21
CA ILE A 42 -3.84 1.44 -7.84
C ILE A 42 -3.45 2.88 -7.50
N VAL A 43 -4.39 3.82 -7.60
CA VAL A 43 -4.15 5.22 -7.25
C VAL A 43 -3.82 5.36 -5.77
N ALA A 44 -4.56 4.70 -4.88
CA ALA A 44 -4.30 4.73 -3.45
C ALA A 44 -2.89 4.23 -3.11
N VAL A 45 -2.48 3.09 -3.68
CA VAL A 45 -1.14 2.53 -3.51
C VAL A 45 -0.06 3.45 -4.10
N GLY A 46 -0.29 4.02 -5.29
CA GLY A 46 0.63 4.96 -5.91
C GLY A 46 0.83 6.23 -5.09
N LEU A 47 -0.26 6.80 -4.55
CA LEU A 47 -0.22 7.96 -3.66
C LEU A 47 0.50 7.64 -2.34
N LEU A 48 0.25 6.46 -1.77
CA LEU A 48 0.92 6.01 -0.55
C LEU A 48 2.43 5.85 -0.79
N GLY A 49 2.81 5.19 -1.88
CA GLY A 49 4.22 5.05 -2.27
C GLY A 49 4.89 6.41 -2.49
N TRP A 50 4.26 7.30 -3.24
CA TRP A 50 4.77 8.66 -3.47
C TRP A 50 4.92 9.46 -2.18
N SER A 51 3.94 9.39 -1.28
CA SER A 51 3.96 10.06 0.03
C SER A 51 5.15 9.58 0.88
N LEU A 52 5.34 8.26 0.98
CA LEU A 52 6.46 7.69 1.71
C LEU A 52 7.81 8.04 1.06
N SER A 53 7.94 7.85 -0.25
CA SER A 53 9.18 8.17 -0.97
C SER A 53 9.54 9.65 -0.88
N ARG A 54 8.56 10.56 -0.88
CA ARG A 54 8.79 11.99 -0.71
C ARG A 54 9.32 12.31 0.68
N HIS A 55 8.77 11.71 1.73
CA HIS A 55 9.26 11.92 3.09
C HIS A 55 10.64 11.31 3.31
N LEU A 56 10.91 10.13 2.74
CA LEU A 56 12.22 9.49 2.82
C LEU A 56 13.30 10.27 2.06
N ARG A 57 12.98 10.84 0.89
CA ARG A 57 13.91 11.71 0.15
C ARG A 57 14.21 12.99 0.92
N LYS A 58 13.18 13.68 1.42
CA LYS A 58 13.38 14.89 2.22
C LYS A 58 14.23 14.63 3.47
N ALA A 59 14.09 13.45 4.08
CA ALA A 59 14.93 13.06 5.20
C ALA A 59 16.39 12.76 4.81
N GLN A 60 16.63 12.26 3.59
CA GLN A 60 17.98 12.08 3.02
C GLN A 60 18.59 13.43 2.64
N ASP A 61 17.87 14.28 1.92
CA ASP A 61 18.33 15.61 1.52
C ASP A 61 18.75 16.44 2.76
N ASN A 62 17.96 16.40 3.84
CA ASN A 62 18.31 17.08 5.09
C ASN A 62 19.54 16.46 5.80
N ARG A 63 19.82 15.17 5.61
CA ARG A 63 21.03 14.52 6.13
C ARG A 63 22.26 14.90 5.31
N ASP A 64 22.11 14.91 3.99
CA ASP A 64 23.16 15.30 3.05
C ASP A 64 23.52 16.79 3.20
N GLU A 65 22.55 17.64 3.55
CA GLU A 65 22.74 19.06 3.88
C GLU A 65 23.37 19.30 5.27
N GLY A 66 23.72 18.25 6.02
CA GLY A 66 24.42 18.38 7.31
C GLY A 66 23.59 18.97 8.46
N LEU A 67 22.27 19.11 8.28
CA LEU A 67 21.37 19.74 9.25
C LEU A 67 21.19 18.93 10.56
N PHE A 68 21.65 17.67 10.57
CA PHE A 68 21.64 16.79 11.75
C PHE A 68 22.96 16.77 12.54
N GLY A 69 23.90 17.68 12.25
CA GLY A 69 25.08 17.90 13.09
C GLY A 69 26.29 17.03 12.78
N ASP A 70 26.44 16.58 11.54
CA ASP A 70 27.73 16.10 11.01
C ASP A 70 28.15 17.04 9.88
N GLU A 71 29.43 17.43 9.88
CA GLU A 71 30.04 18.26 8.84
C GLU A 71 29.72 17.69 7.45
N PRO A 72 29.48 18.56 6.45
CA PRO A 72 29.20 18.11 5.09
C PRO A 72 30.32 17.17 4.68
N ALA A 73 29.96 15.94 4.28
CA ALA A 73 30.94 14.97 3.80
C ALA A 73 31.70 15.63 2.66
N GLU A 74 32.94 16.05 2.94
CA GLU A 74 33.88 16.48 1.92
C GLU A 74 33.92 15.33 0.93
N GLN A 75 33.36 15.56 -0.25
CA GLN A 75 33.69 14.73 -1.39
C GLN A 75 35.20 14.83 -1.47
N GLU A 76 35.88 13.75 -1.08
CA GLU A 76 37.33 13.60 -1.14
C GLU A 76 37.72 13.56 -2.63
N GLN A 77 37.54 14.69 -3.29
CA GLN A 77 38.18 15.07 -4.52
C GLN A 77 39.58 15.48 -4.11
N THR A 78 40.48 14.52 -4.03
CA THR A 78 41.87 14.78 -4.39
C THR A 78 42.08 14.34 -5.84
N PRO A 79 41.83 15.23 -6.82
CA PRO A 79 42.44 15.09 -8.12
C PRO A 79 43.91 15.47 -7.98
N THR A 80 44.79 14.88 -8.80
CA THR A 80 46.13 15.41 -9.09
C THR A 80 47.12 15.29 -7.93
N SER A 81 48.40 14.96 -8.10
CA SER A 81 49.28 14.92 -9.24
C SER A 81 50.56 14.24 -8.76
N ALA A 82 51.13 13.40 -9.62
CA ALA A 82 52.56 13.30 -9.88
C ALA A 82 53.60 13.10 -8.74
N ALA A 83 54.45 12.10 -9.01
CA ALA A 83 55.92 12.22 -9.00
C ALA A 83 56.70 12.10 -7.68
N GLY A 84 57.11 10.84 -7.40
CA GLY A 84 58.47 10.38 -7.02
C GLY A 84 59.10 10.88 -5.70
N PRO A 85 60.31 10.43 -5.31
CA PRO A 85 61.21 9.41 -5.87
C PRO A 85 61.71 8.36 -4.82
N ALA A 86 62.63 7.51 -5.29
CA ALA A 86 63.37 6.44 -4.61
C ALA A 86 63.94 6.71 -3.20
N ALA A 87 64.03 5.66 -2.40
CA ALA A 87 65.22 5.26 -1.61
C ALA A 87 65.10 3.79 -1.18
#